data_AF-A0A3B0JKW9-F1
#
_entry.id   AF-A0A3B0JKW9-F1
#
_cell.length_a   1.000
_cell.length_b   1.000
_cell.length_c   1.000
_cell.angle_alpha   90.00
_cell.angle_beta   90.00
_cell.angle_gamma   90.00
#
_symmetry.space_group_name_H-M   'P 1'
#
loop_
_entity.id
_entity.type
_entity.pdbx_description
1 polymer ?
#
loop_
_entity_poly.entity_id
_entity_poly.type
_entity_poly.pdbx_seq_one_letter_code
_entity_poly.pdbx_strand_id
1 'polypeptide(L)'
;MSKNQPISNEMEMVLQQGNTLMPDLHIRPTDLANPTEAFLTRVYVQYLRCFGLRADPPFNVDNEGTDTSREKRVFLVKLCRQVERIMQITFPNKTYTYLDIIRPAPKKTIKTLDFLFNYLAYYKLFKRSVLVPVEESIRTREALIAEITSKRCQLENRKEKAASVKVDIENCQLAINELREELPKAQAQLAKHNKTCNEQKSALDSLEIQHTELTSQIRHWEQLVVEDDQVLNIKKQIESMSRNIENCKEELAVQEQLFNDHRSKIEANLNMVIEIEKALEVLPASLLDDYKENLKQQELMEKQLPALEAQNQKLLSEIDVNKTELQQSAEQFQTRKEKYDEECQKFQQQIDVRKTALEEQKRAEEERSKNLEMLQRQIEEQEAMGKVIEEMLVALGKN
;
A
#
# COMPACT_ATOMS: atom_id res chain seq x y z
N MET A 1 99.65 94.96 -39.30
CA MET A 1 99.31 95.00 -37.86
C MET A 1 97.88 94.54 -37.67
N SER A 2 97.68 93.25 -37.33
CA SER A 2 96.37 92.62 -37.14
C SER A 2 96.12 92.44 -35.65
N LYS A 3 95.09 93.09 -35.08
CA LYS A 3 94.75 93.00 -33.64
C LYS A 3 93.24 92.85 -33.33
N ASN A 4 92.39 92.50 -34.30
CA ASN A 4 90.94 92.34 -34.08
C ASN A 4 90.37 90.92 -34.37
N GLN A 5 91.21 89.89 -34.56
CA GLN A 5 90.77 88.56 -35.02
C GLN A 5 90.18 87.56 -33.98
N PRO A 6 90.32 87.66 -32.64
CA PRO A 6 89.90 86.55 -31.76
C PRO A 6 88.38 86.45 -31.53
N ILE A 7 87.66 87.57 -31.56
CA ILE A 7 86.21 87.60 -31.23
C ILE A 7 85.36 87.05 -32.38
N SER A 8 85.82 87.20 -33.63
CA SER A 8 85.10 86.71 -34.81
C SER A 8 85.04 85.18 -34.86
N ASN A 9 86.08 84.50 -34.38
CA ASN A 9 86.17 83.03 -34.41
C ASN A 9 85.32 82.40 -33.28
N GLU A 10 85.37 82.95 -32.06
CA GLU A 10 84.52 82.51 -30.94
C GLU A 10 83.02 82.65 -31.29
N MET A 11 82.65 83.75 -31.94
CA MET A 11 81.28 84.02 -32.36
C MET A 11 80.79 83.02 -33.42
N GLU A 12 81.60 82.67 -34.40
CA GLU A 12 81.27 81.69 -35.44
C GLU A 12 81.05 80.29 -34.85
N MET A 13 81.90 79.87 -33.90
CA MET A 13 81.72 78.61 -33.19
C MET A 13 80.40 78.55 -32.41
N VAL A 14 80.06 79.62 -31.67
CA VAL A 14 78.80 79.70 -30.92
C VAL A 14 77.58 79.66 -31.85
N LEU A 15 77.65 80.32 -33.02
CA LEU A 15 76.59 80.28 -34.03
C LEU A 15 76.37 78.86 -34.56
N GLN A 16 77.46 78.20 -34.96
CA GLN A 16 77.40 76.85 -35.50
C GLN A 16 76.89 75.85 -34.46
N GLN A 17 77.42 75.91 -33.23
CA GLN A 17 76.99 75.05 -32.13
C GLN A 17 75.53 75.30 -31.75
N GLY A 18 75.13 76.57 -31.60
CA GLY A 18 73.77 76.96 -31.24
C GLY A 18 72.74 76.47 -32.25
N ASN A 19 72.99 76.67 -33.55
CA ASN A 19 72.08 76.22 -34.61
C ASN A 19 72.08 74.69 -34.79
N THR A 20 73.18 74.00 -34.47
CA THR A 20 73.22 72.54 -34.48
C THR A 20 72.48 71.93 -33.29
N LEU A 21 72.66 72.50 -32.09
CA LEU A 21 72.06 72.00 -30.87
C LEU A 21 70.59 72.43 -30.71
N MET A 22 70.22 73.58 -31.24
CA MET A 22 68.88 74.17 -31.13
C MET A 22 68.44 74.73 -32.49
N PRO A 23 68.10 73.87 -33.45
CA PRO A 23 67.79 74.28 -34.82
C PRO A 23 66.60 75.25 -34.88
N ASP A 24 65.63 75.14 -33.97
CA ASP A 24 64.43 75.97 -33.95
C ASP A 24 64.73 77.47 -33.73
N LEU A 25 65.87 77.81 -33.12
CA LEU A 25 66.19 79.15 -32.66
C LEU A 25 66.80 80.07 -33.75
N HIS A 26 67.41 79.48 -34.79
CA HIS A 26 68.03 80.17 -35.93
C HIS A 26 68.84 81.43 -35.54
N ILE A 27 69.90 81.26 -34.74
CA ILE A 27 70.76 82.36 -34.27
C ILE A 27 71.51 82.96 -35.47
N ARG A 28 71.36 84.28 -35.68
CA ARG A 28 72.06 85.02 -36.74
C ARG A 28 73.28 85.76 -36.18
N PRO A 29 74.28 86.08 -37.03
CA PRO A 29 75.42 86.89 -36.60
C PRO A 29 75.03 88.25 -36.01
N THR A 30 73.97 88.89 -36.52
CA THR A 30 73.49 90.18 -35.99
C THR A 30 73.01 90.07 -34.54
N ASP A 31 72.44 88.92 -34.17
CA ASP A 31 71.89 88.68 -32.83
C ASP A 31 72.99 88.53 -31.76
N LEU A 32 74.20 88.11 -32.14
CA LEU A 32 75.37 88.06 -31.25
C LEU A 32 76.21 89.34 -31.27
N ALA A 33 76.23 90.05 -32.39
CA ALA A 33 76.92 91.33 -32.51
C ALA A 33 76.25 92.42 -31.66
N ASN A 34 74.91 92.41 -31.64
CA ASN A 34 74.06 93.32 -30.86
C ASN A 34 72.98 92.51 -30.12
N PRO A 35 73.33 91.83 -29.01
CA PRO A 35 72.38 90.99 -28.30
C PRO A 35 71.26 91.83 -27.69
N THR A 36 70.05 91.28 -27.71
CA THR A 36 68.87 91.87 -27.08
C THR A 36 68.33 90.98 -25.95
N GLU A 37 67.56 91.56 -25.05
CA GLU A 37 66.89 90.81 -23.97
C GLU A 37 65.96 89.73 -24.55
N ALA A 38 65.19 90.06 -25.59
CA ALA A 38 64.29 89.11 -26.24
C ALA A 38 65.05 87.93 -26.86
N PHE A 39 66.16 88.22 -27.55
CA PHE A 39 67.02 87.19 -28.10
C PHE A 39 67.51 86.23 -27.01
N LEU A 40 68.11 86.75 -25.93
CA LEU A 40 68.62 85.88 -24.86
C LEU A 40 67.52 85.14 -24.12
N THR A 41 66.35 85.75 -23.95
CA THR A 41 65.19 85.09 -23.36
C THR A 41 64.78 83.88 -24.21
N ARG A 42 64.66 84.03 -25.53
CA ARG A 42 64.38 82.89 -26.44
C ARG A 42 65.45 81.81 -26.35
N VAL A 43 66.72 82.21 -26.36
CA VAL A 43 67.86 81.28 -26.29
C VAL A 43 67.81 80.45 -25.00
N TYR A 44 67.66 81.09 -23.84
CA TYR A 44 67.68 80.40 -22.56
C TYR A 44 66.43 79.55 -22.31
N VAL A 45 65.26 80.00 -22.77
CA VAL A 45 64.04 79.18 -22.72
C VAL A 45 64.22 77.90 -23.53
N GLN A 46 64.70 78.01 -24.78
CA GLN A 46 64.91 76.86 -25.64
C GLN A 46 66.01 75.94 -25.09
N TYR A 47 67.06 76.53 -24.52
CA TYR A 47 68.11 75.81 -23.83
C TYR A 47 67.57 74.94 -22.69
N LEU A 48 66.74 75.49 -21.81
CA LEU A 48 66.14 74.76 -20.70
C LEU A 48 65.19 73.65 -21.16
N ARG A 49 64.41 73.89 -22.22
CA ARG A 49 63.55 72.87 -22.85
C ARG A 49 64.34 71.65 -23.33
N CYS A 50 65.58 71.83 -23.76
CA CYS A 50 66.43 70.69 -24.14
C CYS A 50 66.73 69.72 -22.98
N PHE A 51 66.63 70.19 -21.73
CA PHE A 51 66.74 69.35 -20.52
C PHE A 51 65.38 68.82 -20.04
N GLY A 52 64.28 69.08 -20.77
CA GLY A 52 62.92 68.71 -20.37
C GLY A 52 62.27 69.68 -19.37
N LEU A 53 62.87 70.84 -19.11
CA LEU A 53 62.30 71.85 -18.22
C LEU A 53 61.28 72.72 -18.98
N ARG A 54 60.09 72.90 -18.41
CA ARG A 54 59.08 73.83 -18.93
C ARG A 54 59.38 75.25 -18.43
N ALA A 55 59.73 76.16 -19.34
CA ALA A 55 60.12 77.53 -19.04
C ALA A 55 59.40 78.53 -19.98
N ASP A 56 58.08 78.56 -19.93
CA ASP A 56 57.29 79.41 -20.84
C ASP A 56 57.19 80.86 -20.32
N PRO A 57 57.61 81.87 -21.10
CA PRO A 57 57.48 83.28 -20.73
C PRO A 57 56.02 83.70 -20.62
N PRO A 58 55.60 84.39 -19.53
CA PRO A 58 54.23 84.89 -19.38
C PRO A 58 53.95 86.17 -20.20
N PHE A 59 54.88 86.60 -21.03
CA PHE A 59 54.82 87.83 -21.83
C PHE A 59 55.23 87.57 -23.27
N ASN A 60 54.83 88.46 -24.17
CA ASN A 60 55.28 88.40 -25.56
C ASN A 60 56.75 88.82 -25.64
N VAL A 61 57.62 87.86 -25.91
CA VAL A 61 59.07 88.06 -25.97
C VAL A 61 59.49 88.97 -27.11
N ASP A 62 58.70 89.07 -28.19
CA ASP A 62 59.06 89.84 -29.38
C ASP A 62 58.75 91.35 -29.27
N ASN A 63 58.09 91.78 -28.19
CA ASN A 63 57.74 93.19 -27.96
C ASN A 63 58.82 93.90 -27.12
N GLU A 64 59.91 94.31 -27.76
CA GLU A 64 61.17 94.77 -27.12
C GLU A 64 61.14 96.12 -26.37
N GLY A 65 59.98 96.77 -26.17
CA GLY A 65 59.96 98.14 -25.63
C GLY A 65 58.84 98.53 -24.66
N THR A 66 57.85 97.68 -24.42
CA THR A 66 56.58 98.15 -23.79
C THR A 66 56.16 97.40 -22.54
N ASP A 67 56.71 96.21 -22.27
CA ASP A 67 56.33 95.43 -21.09
C ASP A 67 57.33 95.63 -19.95
N THR A 68 56.98 96.49 -18.98
CA THR A 68 57.71 96.66 -17.71
C THR A 68 57.01 95.94 -16.55
N SER A 69 56.20 94.93 -16.83
CA SER A 69 55.41 94.22 -15.82
C SER A 69 56.29 93.58 -14.74
N ARG A 70 55.69 93.42 -13.56
CA ARG A 70 56.30 92.66 -12.47
C ARG A 70 56.55 91.20 -12.86
N GLU A 71 55.63 90.61 -13.64
CA GLU A 71 55.69 89.21 -14.07
C GLU A 71 56.88 88.94 -14.98
N LYS A 72 57.12 89.82 -15.97
CA LYS A 72 58.31 89.78 -16.82
C LYS A 72 59.60 89.81 -16.00
N ARG A 73 59.71 90.75 -15.06
CA ARG A 73 60.90 90.86 -14.18
C ARG A 73 61.11 89.60 -13.35
N VAL A 74 60.06 89.05 -12.74
CA VAL A 74 60.15 87.82 -11.94
C VAL A 74 60.58 86.63 -12.80
N PHE A 75 60.03 86.49 -14.00
CA PHE A 75 60.41 85.44 -14.93
C PHE A 75 61.89 85.55 -15.32
N LEU A 76 62.34 86.74 -15.74
CA LEU A 76 63.74 86.96 -16.12
C LEU A 76 64.71 86.72 -14.96
N VAL A 77 64.35 87.08 -13.73
CA VAL A 77 65.16 86.75 -12.53
C VAL A 77 65.24 85.23 -12.31
N LYS A 78 64.13 84.50 -12.47
CA LYS A 78 64.12 83.02 -12.36
C LYS A 78 64.95 82.38 -13.48
N LEU A 79 64.79 82.84 -14.70
CA LEU A 79 65.53 82.39 -15.88
C LEU A 79 67.03 82.61 -15.67
N CYS A 80 67.42 83.81 -15.23
CA CYS A 80 68.79 84.14 -14.88
C CYS A 80 69.38 83.17 -13.85
N ARG A 81 68.66 82.92 -12.75
CA ARG A 81 69.12 82.01 -11.69
C ARG A 81 69.26 80.57 -12.18
N GLN A 82 68.39 80.12 -13.07
CA GLN A 82 68.48 78.77 -13.65
C GLN A 82 69.70 78.65 -14.56
N VAL A 83 69.90 79.62 -15.45
CA VAL A 83 71.07 79.69 -16.33
C VAL A 83 72.36 79.78 -15.53
N GLU A 84 72.41 80.65 -14.51
CA GLU A 84 73.55 80.80 -13.63
C GLU A 84 73.89 79.49 -12.91
N ARG A 85 72.91 78.79 -12.34
CA ARG A 85 73.14 77.49 -11.69
C ARG A 85 73.71 76.48 -12.66
N ILE A 86 73.20 76.40 -13.89
CA ILE A 86 73.72 75.48 -14.90
C ILE A 86 75.15 75.86 -15.29
N MET A 87 75.43 77.15 -15.48
CA MET A 87 76.80 77.62 -15.73
C MET A 87 77.75 77.25 -14.59
N GLN A 88 77.31 77.36 -13.33
CA GLN A 88 78.12 77.03 -12.16
C GLN A 88 78.45 75.53 -12.05
N ILE A 89 77.69 74.63 -12.68
CA ILE A 89 78.02 73.20 -12.75
C ILE A 89 79.38 73.01 -13.43
N THR A 90 79.61 73.72 -14.53
CA THR A 90 80.85 73.59 -15.33
C THR A 90 81.88 74.66 -14.95
N PHE A 91 81.43 75.83 -14.49
CA PHE A 91 82.27 77.00 -14.22
C PHE A 91 81.85 77.69 -12.89
N PRO A 92 82.20 77.13 -11.72
CA PRO A 92 81.70 77.59 -10.41
C PRO A 92 82.09 79.03 -10.05
N ASN A 93 83.17 79.55 -10.62
CA ASN A 93 83.68 80.90 -10.35
C ASN A 93 83.12 81.98 -11.30
N LYS A 94 82.21 81.62 -12.23
CA LYS A 94 81.60 82.56 -13.17
C LYS A 94 80.23 83.00 -12.66
N THR A 95 80.01 84.31 -12.62
CA THR A 95 78.73 84.91 -12.24
C THR A 95 77.98 85.39 -13.48
N TYR A 96 76.68 85.08 -13.52
CA TYR A 96 75.76 85.57 -14.54
C TYR A 96 74.56 86.19 -13.84
N THR A 97 74.39 87.48 -14.01
CA THR A 97 73.48 88.31 -13.23
C THR A 97 72.32 88.80 -14.08
N TYR A 98 71.27 89.27 -13.42
CA TYR A 98 70.09 89.83 -14.09
C TYR A 98 70.44 90.92 -15.11
N LEU A 99 71.45 91.75 -14.82
CA LEU A 99 71.94 92.80 -15.72
C LEU A 99 72.46 92.24 -17.05
N ASP A 100 73.02 91.03 -17.04
CA ASP A 100 73.58 90.39 -18.23
C ASP A 100 72.50 89.87 -19.20
N ILE A 101 71.23 89.84 -18.76
CA ILE A 101 70.06 89.53 -19.59
C ILE A 101 69.43 90.81 -20.11
N ILE A 102 69.19 91.80 -19.23
CA ILE A 102 68.47 93.02 -19.60
C ILE A 102 69.33 94.05 -20.34
N ARG A 103 70.65 93.99 -20.16
CA ARG A 103 71.64 94.85 -20.84
C ARG A 103 72.83 94.00 -21.30
N PRO A 104 72.62 93.14 -22.29
CA PRO A 104 73.62 92.15 -22.67
C PRO A 104 74.83 92.80 -23.34
N ALA A 105 76.02 92.38 -22.92
CA ALA A 105 77.28 92.82 -23.52
C ALA A 105 77.78 91.75 -24.51
N PRO A 106 78.06 92.08 -25.79
CA PRO A 106 78.39 91.10 -26.84
C PRO A 106 79.44 90.07 -26.43
N LYS A 107 80.57 90.53 -25.87
CA LYS A 107 81.68 89.66 -25.43
C LYS A 107 81.28 88.71 -24.30
N LYS A 108 80.44 89.16 -23.36
CA LYS A 108 80.01 88.34 -22.22
C LYS A 108 78.96 87.33 -22.67
N THR A 109 78.03 87.77 -23.52
CA THR A 109 77.01 86.92 -24.13
C THR A 109 77.62 85.76 -24.92
N ILE A 110 78.58 86.04 -25.81
CA ILE A 110 79.25 84.99 -26.61
C ILE A 110 79.88 83.95 -25.68
N LYS A 111 80.62 84.37 -24.65
CA LYS A 111 81.26 83.44 -23.69
C LYS A 111 80.25 82.65 -22.85
N THR A 112 79.17 83.29 -22.40
CA THR A 112 78.11 82.61 -21.67
C THR A 112 77.44 81.55 -22.55
N LEU A 113 77.14 81.87 -23.81
CA LEU A 113 76.52 80.92 -24.74
C LEU A 113 77.47 79.78 -25.10
N ASP A 114 78.77 80.04 -25.29
CA ASP A 114 79.79 79.00 -25.49
C ASP A 114 79.78 77.98 -24.34
N PHE A 115 79.82 78.46 -23.09
CA PHE A 115 79.77 77.57 -21.92
C PHE A 115 78.49 76.74 -21.85
N LEU A 116 77.35 77.37 -22.10
CA LEU A 116 76.06 76.68 -22.07
C LEU A 116 75.94 75.66 -23.21
N PHE A 117 76.30 76.04 -24.44
CA PHE A 117 76.18 75.16 -25.60
C PHE A 117 77.13 73.97 -25.50
N ASN A 118 78.34 74.17 -24.96
CA ASN A 118 79.25 73.07 -24.67
C ASN A 118 78.63 72.08 -23.66
N TYR A 119 78.05 72.58 -22.55
CA TYR A 119 77.37 71.72 -21.58
C TYR A 119 76.16 70.99 -22.18
N LEU A 120 75.37 71.66 -23.03
CA LEU A 120 74.24 71.04 -23.72
C LEU A 120 74.69 69.97 -24.72
N ALA A 121 75.78 70.19 -25.44
CA ALA A 121 76.37 69.18 -26.32
C ALA A 121 76.77 67.93 -25.53
N TYR A 122 77.46 68.13 -24.40
CA TYR A 122 77.80 67.05 -23.47
C TYR A 122 76.55 66.32 -22.96
N TYR A 123 75.54 67.06 -22.49
CA TYR A 123 74.29 66.47 -21.98
C TYR A 123 73.58 65.63 -23.05
N LYS A 124 73.47 66.12 -24.29
CA LYS A 124 72.84 65.37 -25.39
C LYS A 124 73.60 64.09 -25.70
N LEU A 125 74.93 64.14 -25.74
CA LEU A 125 75.75 62.95 -25.93
C LEU A 125 75.57 61.97 -24.77
N PHE A 126 75.66 62.44 -23.53
CA PHE A 126 75.48 61.62 -22.33
C PHE A 126 74.09 60.98 -22.27
N LYS A 127 73.03 61.75 -22.56
CA LYS A 127 71.66 61.25 -22.61
C LYS A 127 71.52 60.12 -23.62
N ARG A 128 72.05 60.31 -24.84
CA ARG A 128 71.96 59.32 -25.91
C ARG A 128 72.82 58.09 -25.66
N SER A 129 74.04 58.27 -25.18
CA SER A 129 75.04 57.20 -25.07
C SER A 129 75.01 56.47 -23.73
N VAL A 130 74.44 57.07 -22.69
CA VAL A 130 74.42 56.50 -21.33
C VAL A 130 73.01 56.36 -20.81
N LEU A 131 72.24 57.45 -20.70
CA LEU A 131 70.93 57.40 -20.04
C LEU A 131 69.93 56.51 -20.79
N VAL A 132 69.76 56.70 -22.10
CA VAL A 132 68.81 55.93 -22.91
C VAL A 132 69.13 54.41 -22.89
N PRO A 133 70.37 53.96 -23.16
CA PRO A 133 70.70 52.53 -23.08
C PRO A 133 70.50 51.93 -21.68
N VAL A 134 70.76 52.70 -20.62
CA VAL A 134 70.53 52.23 -19.24
C VAL A 134 69.04 52.09 -18.95
N GLU A 135 68.21 53.06 -19.36
CA GLU A 135 66.76 53.00 -19.24
C GLU A 135 66.18 51.78 -20.00
N GLU A 136 66.65 51.55 -21.23
CA GLU A 136 66.27 50.36 -22.02
C GLU A 136 66.68 49.06 -21.33
N SER A 137 67.91 48.99 -20.82
CA SER A 137 68.43 47.81 -20.11
C SER A 137 67.63 47.51 -18.84
N ILE A 138 67.24 48.54 -18.08
CA ILE A 138 66.38 48.40 -16.90
C ILE A 138 65.01 47.85 -17.31
N ARG A 139 64.39 48.43 -18.35
CA ARG A 139 63.08 47.98 -18.84
C ARG A 139 63.13 46.53 -19.32
N THR A 140 64.18 46.13 -20.05
CA THR A 140 64.36 44.72 -20.48
C THR A 140 64.53 43.80 -19.28
N ARG A 141 65.32 44.19 -18.28
CA ARG A 141 65.49 43.40 -17.04
C ARG A 141 64.17 43.21 -16.32
N GLU A 142 63.37 44.26 -16.15
CA GLU A 142 62.05 44.18 -15.51
C GLU A 142 61.09 43.25 -16.27
N ALA A 143 61.07 43.35 -17.61
CA ALA A 143 60.27 42.46 -18.44
C ALA A 143 60.67 40.98 -18.29
N LEU A 144 61.98 40.70 -18.29
CA LEU A 144 62.50 39.34 -18.09
C LEU A 144 62.19 38.80 -16.69
N ILE A 145 62.28 39.62 -15.65
CA ILE A 145 61.92 39.21 -14.28
C ILE A 145 60.42 38.84 -14.22
N ALA A 146 59.56 39.64 -14.84
CA ALA A 146 58.13 39.35 -14.92
C ALA A 146 57.86 38.03 -15.66
N GLU A 147 58.51 37.80 -16.81
CA GLU A 147 58.37 36.55 -17.56
C GLU A 147 58.84 35.32 -16.77
N ILE A 148 60.01 35.41 -16.12
CA ILE A 148 60.54 34.32 -15.28
C ILE A 148 59.56 33.99 -14.14
N THR A 149 59.01 35.02 -13.51
CA THR A 149 58.07 34.86 -12.40
C THR A 149 56.78 34.18 -12.87
N SER A 150 56.25 34.60 -14.02
CA SER A 150 55.09 33.97 -14.65
C SER A 150 55.34 32.49 -14.99
N LYS A 151 56.48 32.18 -15.63
CA LYS A 151 56.82 30.79 -15.98
C LYS A 151 57.05 29.91 -14.75
N ARG A 152 57.63 30.44 -13.67
CA ARG A 152 57.78 29.72 -12.39
C ARG A 152 56.42 29.34 -11.81
N CYS A 153 55.47 30.29 -11.77
CA CYS A 153 54.11 30.01 -11.30
C CYS A 153 53.41 28.94 -12.16
N GLN A 154 53.52 29.04 -13.49
CA GLN A 154 52.95 28.01 -14.39
C GLN A 154 53.56 26.62 -14.17
N LEU A 155 54.86 26.55 -13.89
CA LEU A 155 55.57 25.30 -13.63
C LEU A 155 55.11 24.64 -12.33
N GLU A 156 54.95 25.41 -11.25
CA GLU A 156 54.43 24.88 -9.97
C GLU A 156 52.98 24.37 -10.13
N ASN A 157 52.11 25.12 -10.81
CA ASN A 157 50.75 24.66 -11.09
C ASN A 157 50.72 23.35 -11.90
N ARG A 158 51.68 23.15 -12.82
CA ARG A 158 51.79 21.89 -13.58
C ARG A 158 52.29 20.75 -12.71
N LYS A 159 53.21 20.99 -11.76
CA LYS A 159 53.67 19.98 -10.80
C LYS A 159 52.53 19.52 -9.90
N GLU A 160 51.74 20.45 -9.35
CA GLU A 160 50.57 20.13 -8.52
C GLU A 160 49.55 19.28 -9.30
N LYS A 161 49.24 19.66 -10.54
CA LYS A 161 48.36 18.87 -11.42
C LYS A 161 48.91 17.47 -11.69
N ALA A 162 50.22 17.35 -11.97
CA ALA A 162 50.85 16.05 -12.18
C ALA A 162 50.80 15.17 -10.93
N ALA A 163 50.96 15.75 -9.74
CA ALA A 163 50.82 15.05 -8.47
C ALA A 163 49.39 14.54 -8.26
N SER A 164 48.37 15.37 -8.54
CA SER A 164 46.96 14.96 -8.48
C SER A 164 46.66 13.79 -9.42
N VAL A 165 47.08 13.90 -10.68
CA VAL A 165 46.87 12.83 -11.68
C VAL A 165 47.53 11.52 -11.24
N LYS A 166 48.70 11.58 -10.60
CA LYS A 166 49.36 10.39 -10.07
C LYS A 166 48.52 9.69 -9.00
N VAL A 167 47.95 10.46 -8.07
CA VAL A 167 47.04 9.93 -7.04
C VAL A 167 45.80 9.32 -7.67
N ASP A 168 45.21 9.98 -8.67
CA ASP A 168 44.04 9.46 -9.38
C ASP A 168 44.34 8.14 -10.09
N ILE A 169 45.51 8.01 -10.71
CA ILE A 169 45.96 6.76 -11.33
C ILE A 169 46.09 5.64 -10.29
N GLU A 170 46.68 5.92 -9.14
CA GLU A 170 46.82 4.94 -8.04
C GLU A 170 45.44 4.48 -7.53
N ASN A 171 44.50 5.42 -7.34
CA ASN A 171 43.12 5.10 -6.94
C ASN A 171 42.38 4.25 -7.98
N CYS A 172 42.50 4.60 -9.27
CA CYS A 172 41.90 3.80 -10.34
C CYS A 172 42.50 2.38 -10.40
N GLN A 173 43.80 2.23 -10.16
CA GLN A 173 44.44 0.92 -10.10
C GLN A 173 43.91 0.07 -8.94
N LEU A 174 43.70 0.67 -7.77
CA LEU A 174 43.08 -0.01 -6.63
C LEU A 174 41.66 -0.49 -6.97
N ALA A 175 40.81 0.38 -7.53
CA ALA A 175 39.45 0.03 -7.92
C ALA A 175 39.42 -1.09 -8.99
N ILE A 176 40.34 -1.07 -9.96
CA ILE A 176 40.47 -2.15 -10.95
C ILE A 176 40.80 -3.48 -10.27
N ASN A 177 41.69 -3.48 -9.27
CA ASN A 177 42.05 -4.70 -8.55
C ASN A 177 40.88 -5.23 -7.72
N GLU A 178 40.12 -4.36 -7.05
CA GLU A 178 38.90 -4.74 -6.33
C GLU A 178 37.88 -5.40 -7.26
N LEU A 179 37.59 -4.78 -8.41
CA LEU A 179 36.66 -5.35 -9.39
C LEU A 179 37.15 -6.68 -9.97
N ARG A 180 38.47 -6.86 -10.13
CA ARG A 180 39.05 -8.14 -10.56
C ARG A 180 38.85 -9.25 -9.53
N GLU A 181 38.85 -8.92 -8.24
CA GLU A 181 38.57 -9.87 -7.15
C GLU A 181 37.06 -10.15 -6.98
N GLU A 182 36.19 -9.18 -7.28
CA GLU A 182 34.74 -9.34 -7.18
C GLU A 182 34.13 -10.13 -8.34
N LEU A 183 34.63 -9.93 -9.56
CA LEU A 183 34.14 -10.58 -10.77
C LEU A 183 34.04 -12.12 -10.65
N PRO A 184 35.08 -12.86 -10.22
CA PRO A 184 34.98 -14.32 -10.10
C PRO A 184 33.99 -14.76 -9.01
N LYS A 185 33.82 -13.97 -7.93
CA LYS A 185 32.84 -14.26 -6.87
C LYS A 185 31.42 -14.14 -7.42
N ALA A 186 31.14 -13.08 -8.17
CA ALA A 186 29.85 -12.88 -8.83
C ALA A 186 29.58 -13.99 -9.87
N GLN A 187 30.57 -14.36 -10.67
CA GLN A 187 30.46 -15.46 -11.63
C GLN A 187 30.17 -16.81 -10.94
N ALA A 188 30.82 -17.09 -9.81
CA ALA A 188 30.58 -18.30 -9.03
C ALA A 188 29.15 -18.33 -8.45
N GLN A 189 28.65 -17.20 -7.95
CA GLN A 189 27.26 -17.08 -7.49
C GLN A 189 26.26 -17.30 -8.63
N LEU A 190 26.51 -16.71 -9.80
CA LEU A 190 25.69 -16.92 -10.99
C LEU A 190 25.65 -18.40 -11.40
N ALA A 191 26.80 -19.06 -11.43
CA ALA A 191 26.89 -20.49 -11.75
C ALA A 191 26.09 -21.35 -10.75
N LYS A 192 26.16 -21.03 -9.46
CA LYS A 192 25.37 -21.70 -8.41
C LYS A 192 23.87 -21.52 -8.64
N HIS A 193 23.42 -20.29 -8.89
CA HIS A 193 22.00 -20.00 -9.16
C HIS A 193 21.49 -20.72 -10.41
N ASN A 194 22.27 -20.72 -11.49
CA ASN A 194 21.92 -21.46 -12.72
C ASN A 194 21.79 -22.97 -12.45
N LYS A 195 22.68 -23.55 -11.65
CA LYS A 195 22.57 -24.97 -11.26
C LYS A 195 21.27 -25.24 -10.50
N THR A 196 20.95 -24.42 -9.50
CA THR A 196 19.70 -24.55 -8.74
C THR A 196 18.47 -24.38 -9.62
N CYS A 197 18.48 -23.43 -10.56
CA CYS A 197 17.39 -23.24 -11.51
C CYS A 197 17.18 -24.48 -12.39
N ASN A 198 18.25 -25.10 -12.86
CA ASN A 198 18.17 -26.33 -13.65
C ASN A 198 17.64 -27.50 -12.81
N GLU A 199 18.10 -27.64 -11.56
CA GLU A 199 17.60 -28.67 -10.63
C GLU A 199 16.09 -28.51 -10.38
N GLN A 200 15.62 -27.27 -10.14
CA GLN A 200 14.20 -26.96 -9.98
C GLN A 200 13.40 -27.26 -11.24
N LYS A 201 13.94 -26.93 -12.42
CA LYS A 201 13.29 -27.24 -13.69
C LYS A 201 13.09 -28.74 -13.87
N SER A 202 14.14 -29.54 -13.65
CA SER A 202 14.05 -31.00 -13.73
C SER A 202 13.06 -31.57 -12.70
N ALA A 203 12.99 -31.00 -11.50
CA ALA A 203 12.01 -31.41 -10.49
C ALA A 203 10.56 -31.12 -10.93
N LEU A 204 10.35 -29.99 -11.59
CA LEU A 204 9.04 -29.58 -12.12
C LEU A 204 8.61 -30.49 -13.28
N ASP A 205 9.52 -30.79 -14.20
CA ASP A 205 9.27 -31.75 -15.30
C ASP A 205 8.88 -33.14 -14.74
N SER A 206 9.55 -33.61 -13.68
CA SER A 206 9.21 -34.88 -13.00
C SER A 206 7.82 -34.85 -12.35
N LEU A 207 7.46 -33.76 -11.68
CA LEU A 207 6.13 -33.57 -11.10
C LEU A 207 5.04 -33.52 -12.17
N GLU A 208 5.31 -32.90 -13.31
CA GLU A 208 4.37 -32.86 -14.43
C GLU A 208 4.10 -34.27 -14.98
N ILE A 209 5.15 -35.08 -15.16
CA ILE A 209 5.01 -36.50 -15.53
C ILE A 209 4.15 -37.24 -14.50
N GLN A 210 4.45 -37.12 -13.20
CA GLN A 210 3.67 -37.77 -12.14
C GLN A 210 2.20 -37.33 -12.15
N HIS A 211 1.94 -36.04 -12.35
CA HIS A 211 0.59 -35.51 -12.44
C HIS A 211 -0.17 -36.11 -13.63
N THR A 212 0.47 -36.19 -14.82
CA THR A 212 -0.16 -36.81 -15.99
C THR A 212 -0.48 -38.29 -15.78
N GLU A 213 0.41 -39.03 -15.11
CA GLU A 213 0.20 -40.44 -14.81
C GLU A 213 -0.93 -40.65 -13.80
N LEU A 214 -0.96 -39.87 -12.71
CA LEU A 214 -2.07 -39.90 -11.74
C LEU A 214 -3.41 -39.53 -12.40
N THR A 215 -3.41 -38.52 -13.27
CA THR A 215 -4.62 -38.13 -14.03
C THR A 215 -5.11 -39.28 -14.91
N SER A 216 -4.19 -39.98 -15.58
CA SER A 216 -4.52 -41.16 -16.38
C SER A 216 -5.08 -42.30 -15.51
N GLN A 217 -4.50 -42.53 -14.33
CA GLN A 217 -5.00 -43.53 -13.38
C GLN A 217 -6.40 -43.19 -12.90
N ILE A 218 -6.66 -41.94 -12.51
CA ILE A 218 -8.00 -41.48 -12.11
C ILE A 218 -9.01 -41.76 -13.23
N ARG A 219 -8.70 -41.37 -14.47
CA ARG A 219 -9.58 -41.62 -15.62
C ARG A 219 -9.85 -43.11 -15.84
N HIS A 220 -8.84 -43.96 -15.63
CA HIS A 220 -9.01 -45.41 -15.71
C HIS A 220 -9.95 -45.95 -14.63
N TRP A 221 -9.82 -45.48 -13.39
CA TRP A 221 -10.71 -45.85 -12.30
C TRP A 221 -12.13 -45.35 -12.51
N GLU A 222 -12.31 -44.12 -13.00
CA GLU A 222 -13.61 -43.56 -13.37
C GLU A 222 -14.33 -44.42 -14.42
N GLN A 223 -13.61 -45.04 -15.35
CA GLN A 223 -14.19 -45.97 -16.34
C GLN A 223 -14.62 -47.31 -15.74
N LEU A 224 -14.00 -47.76 -14.65
CA LEU A 224 -14.31 -49.02 -13.98
C LEU A 224 -15.47 -48.89 -12.98
N VAL A 225 -15.74 -47.69 -12.50
CA VAL A 225 -16.85 -47.42 -11.58
C VAL A 225 -18.14 -47.32 -12.40
N VAL A 226 -19.15 -48.09 -11.96
CA VAL A 226 -20.51 -48.02 -12.52
C VAL A 226 -21.20 -46.80 -11.92
N GLU A 227 -21.87 -46.01 -12.76
CA GLU A 227 -22.61 -44.82 -12.31
C GLU A 227 -23.67 -45.19 -11.25
N ASP A 228 -23.79 -44.34 -10.23
CA ASP A 228 -24.70 -44.55 -9.10
C ASP A 228 -26.16 -44.76 -9.55
N ASP A 229 -26.58 -44.14 -10.65
CA ASP A 229 -27.91 -44.31 -11.23
C ASP A 229 -28.17 -45.74 -11.73
N GLN A 230 -27.15 -46.42 -12.25
CA GLN A 230 -27.26 -47.81 -12.68
C GLN A 230 -27.36 -48.74 -11.48
N VAL A 231 -26.58 -48.47 -10.42
CA VAL A 231 -26.68 -49.21 -9.14
C VAL A 231 -28.06 -49.01 -8.51
N LEU A 232 -28.59 -47.78 -8.53
CA LEU A 232 -29.93 -47.46 -8.03
C LEU A 232 -31.02 -48.16 -8.84
N ASN A 233 -30.88 -48.21 -10.17
CA ASN A 233 -31.81 -48.92 -11.05
C ASN A 233 -31.80 -50.44 -10.80
N ILE A 234 -30.61 -51.04 -10.65
CA ILE A 234 -30.49 -52.46 -10.30
C ILE A 234 -31.09 -52.73 -8.92
N LYS A 235 -30.88 -51.87 -7.92
CA LYS A 235 -31.54 -51.98 -6.60
C LYS A 235 -33.07 -51.97 -6.72
N LYS A 236 -33.64 -51.03 -7.50
CA LYS A 236 -35.09 -50.98 -7.76
C LYS A 236 -35.60 -52.24 -8.46
N GLN A 237 -34.84 -52.77 -9.42
CA GLN A 237 -35.18 -54.03 -10.11
C GLN A 237 -35.16 -55.22 -9.15
N ILE A 238 -34.15 -55.31 -8.28
CA ILE A 238 -34.07 -56.34 -7.24
C ILE A 238 -35.27 -56.24 -6.30
N GLU A 239 -35.58 -55.04 -5.78
CA GLU A 239 -36.75 -54.84 -4.90
C GLU A 239 -38.06 -55.24 -5.58
N SER A 240 -38.23 -54.89 -6.86
CA SER A 240 -39.40 -55.29 -7.65
C SER A 240 -39.48 -56.81 -7.84
N MET A 241 -38.36 -57.46 -8.16
CA MET A 241 -38.31 -58.92 -8.29
C MET A 241 -38.57 -59.62 -6.96
N SER A 242 -37.99 -59.13 -5.86
CA SER A 242 -38.26 -59.66 -4.51
C SER A 242 -39.73 -59.54 -4.14
N ARG A 243 -40.39 -58.42 -4.46
CA ARG A 243 -41.84 -58.26 -4.26
C ARG A 243 -42.65 -59.23 -5.11
N ASN A 244 -42.25 -59.42 -6.38
CA ASN A 244 -42.91 -60.41 -7.25
C ASN A 244 -42.75 -61.84 -6.74
N ILE A 245 -41.56 -62.20 -6.23
CA ILE A 245 -41.32 -63.51 -5.62
C ILE A 245 -42.25 -63.70 -4.42
N GLU A 246 -42.41 -62.69 -3.57
CA GLU A 246 -43.27 -62.79 -2.39
C GLU A 246 -44.75 -62.93 -2.78
N ASN A 247 -45.22 -62.16 -3.76
CA ASN A 247 -46.57 -62.33 -4.32
C ASN A 247 -46.78 -63.74 -4.88
N CYS A 248 -45.80 -64.27 -5.63
CA CYS A 248 -45.87 -65.64 -6.14
C CYS A 248 -45.95 -66.68 -5.01
N LYS A 249 -45.24 -66.49 -3.89
CA LYS A 249 -45.35 -67.39 -2.74
C LYS A 249 -46.73 -67.33 -2.11
N GLU A 250 -47.30 -66.14 -1.95
CA GLU A 250 -48.66 -65.96 -1.42
C GLU A 250 -49.68 -66.66 -2.33
N GLU A 251 -49.60 -66.47 -3.65
CA GLU A 251 -50.43 -67.16 -4.62
C GLU A 251 -50.29 -68.69 -4.53
N LEU A 252 -49.06 -69.19 -4.37
CA LEU A 252 -48.76 -70.62 -4.25
C LEU A 252 -49.36 -71.19 -2.96
N ALA A 253 -49.27 -70.46 -1.84
CA ALA A 253 -49.89 -70.85 -0.58
C ALA A 253 -51.43 -70.90 -0.67
N VAL A 254 -52.06 -69.93 -1.35
CA VAL A 254 -53.51 -69.93 -1.62
C VAL A 254 -53.91 -71.12 -2.48
N GLN A 255 -53.13 -71.43 -3.52
CA GLN A 255 -53.38 -72.60 -4.36
C GLN A 255 -53.22 -73.91 -3.58
N GLU A 256 -52.21 -74.02 -2.73
CA GLU A 256 -51.99 -75.20 -1.87
C GLU A 256 -53.16 -75.40 -0.89
N GLN A 257 -53.71 -74.32 -0.33
CA GLN A 257 -54.92 -74.38 0.50
C GLN A 257 -56.13 -74.87 -0.30
N LEU A 258 -56.36 -74.35 -1.51
CA LEU A 258 -57.43 -74.81 -2.39
C LEU A 258 -57.29 -76.29 -2.77
N PHE A 259 -56.07 -76.75 -3.05
CA PHE A 259 -55.80 -78.16 -3.32
C PHE A 259 -56.15 -79.06 -2.13
N ASN A 260 -55.80 -78.63 -0.91
CA ASN A 260 -56.17 -79.36 0.31
C ASN A 260 -57.68 -79.40 0.51
N ASP A 261 -58.39 -78.29 0.31
CA ASP A 261 -59.85 -78.25 0.40
C ASP A 261 -60.53 -79.18 -0.61
N HIS A 262 -60.03 -79.22 -1.85
CA HIS A 262 -60.50 -80.15 -2.88
C HIS A 262 -60.21 -81.60 -2.50
N ARG A 263 -59.03 -81.89 -1.95
CA ARG A 263 -58.68 -83.24 -1.48
C ARG A 263 -59.63 -83.71 -0.38
N SER A 264 -59.93 -82.86 0.61
CA SER A 264 -60.87 -83.19 1.70
C SER A 264 -62.29 -83.43 1.19
N LYS A 265 -62.75 -82.67 0.18
CA LYS A 265 -64.05 -82.91 -0.46
C LYS A 265 -64.11 -84.25 -1.20
N ILE A 266 -63.02 -84.64 -1.87
CA ILE A 266 -62.94 -85.94 -2.57
C ILE A 266 -62.98 -87.10 -1.56
N GLU A 267 -62.25 -87.01 -0.44
CA GLU A 267 -62.28 -88.02 0.62
C GLU A 267 -63.69 -88.17 1.24
N ALA A 268 -64.40 -87.05 1.48
CA ALA A 268 -65.77 -87.08 1.97
C ALA A 268 -66.73 -87.80 1.00
N ASN A 269 -66.60 -87.53 -0.31
CA ASN A 269 -67.42 -88.19 -1.32
C ASN A 269 -67.13 -89.70 -1.43
N LEU A 270 -65.87 -90.10 -1.32
CA LEU A 270 -65.46 -91.52 -1.31
C LEU A 270 -66.06 -92.27 -0.11
N ASN A 271 -66.05 -91.68 1.08
CA ASN A 271 -66.70 -92.26 2.25
C ASN A 271 -68.21 -92.39 2.07
N MET A 272 -68.86 -91.44 1.41
CA MET A 272 -70.29 -91.49 1.12
C MET A 272 -70.65 -92.64 0.18
N VAL A 273 -69.81 -92.91 -0.83
CA VAL A 273 -69.98 -94.06 -1.74
C VAL A 273 -69.83 -95.39 -1.00
N ILE A 274 -68.82 -95.51 -0.13
CA ILE A 274 -68.60 -96.73 0.67
C ILE A 274 -69.79 -97.04 1.59
N GLU A 275 -70.41 -96.01 2.18
CA GLU A 275 -71.61 -96.19 3.03
C GLU A 275 -72.86 -96.58 2.21
N ILE A 276 -73.00 -96.09 0.98
CA ILE A 276 -74.09 -96.50 0.07
C ILE A 276 -73.92 -97.96 -0.37
N GLU A 277 -72.70 -98.39 -0.66
CA GLU A 277 -72.41 -99.79 -1.01
C GLU A 277 -72.71 -100.75 0.15
N LYS A 278 -72.39 -100.36 1.40
CA LYS A 278 -72.77 -101.13 2.59
C LYS A 278 -74.28 -101.19 2.82
N ALA A 279 -75.02 -100.14 2.52
CA ALA A 279 -76.48 -100.12 2.68
C ALA A 279 -77.20 -101.05 1.69
N LEU A 280 -76.63 -101.28 0.51
CA LEU A 280 -77.17 -102.17 -0.51
C LEU A 280 -77.01 -103.66 -0.19
N GLU A 281 -76.03 -104.05 0.63
CA GLU A 281 -75.81 -105.46 1.02
C GLU A 281 -76.82 -105.98 2.06
N VAL A 282 -77.56 -105.10 2.75
CA VAL A 282 -78.40 -105.47 3.91
C VAL A 282 -79.91 -105.41 3.60
N LEU A 283 -80.32 -104.93 2.43
CA LEU A 283 -81.73 -104.66 2.11
C LEU A 283 -82.38 -105.70 1.17
N PRO A 284 -83.38 -106.47 1.63
CA PRO A 284 -84.10 -107.46 0.80
C PRO A 284 -85.02 -106.80 -0.25
N ALA A 285 -85.08 -107.40 -1.45
CA ALA A 285 -85.81 -106.90 -2.61
C ALA A 285 -87.32 -106.66 -2.39
N SER A 286 -87.94 -107.24 -1.36
CA SER A 286 -89.36 -107.04 -1.04
C SER A 286 -89.68 -105.67 -0.42
N LEU A 287 -88.69 -104.96 0.14
CA LEU A 287 -88.88 -103.61 0.70
C LEU A 287 -88.85 -102.50 -0.37
N LEU A 288 -88.31 -102.79 -1.56
CA LEU A 288 -88.19 -101.82 -2.64
C LEU A 288 -89.55 -101.52 -3.31
N ASP A 289 -90.45 -102.50 -3.32
CA ASP A 289 -91.82 -102.35 -3.84
C ASP A 289 -92.74 -101.65 -2.82
N ASP A 290 -92.57 -101.92 -1.52
CA ASP A 290 -93.25 -101.19 -0.44
C ASP A 290 -92.78 -99.72 -0.34
N TYR A 291 -91.52 -99.44 -0.69
CA TYR A 291 -91.00 -98.06 -0.77
C TYR A 291 -91.58 -97.29 -1.97
N LYS A 292 -91.82 -97.95 -3.11
CA LYS A 292 -92.46 -97.32 -4.28
C LYS A 292 -93.92 -96.94 -4.05
N GLU A 293 -94.67 -97.74 -3.28
CA GLU A 293 -96.06 -97.43 -2.93
C GLU A 293 -96.13 -96.30 -1.88
N ASN A 294 -95.20 -96.28 -0.91
CA ASN A 294 -95.05 -95.17 0.05
C ASN A 294 -94.60 -93.86 -0.62
N LEU A 295 -93.74 -93.91 -1.64
CA LEU A 295 -93.31 -92.72 -2.39
C LEU A 295 -94.50 -92.01 -3.08
N LYS A 296 -95.47 -92.77 -3.61
CA LYS A 296 -96.69 -92.20 -4.21
C LYS A 296 -97.62 -91.56 -3.17
N GLN A 297 -97.69 -92.11 -1.95
CA GLN A 297 -98.46 -91.50 -0.86
C GLN A 297 -97.76 -90.24 -0.30
N GLN A 298 -96.41 -90.22 -0.28
CA GLN A 298 -95.61 -89.07 0.13
C GLN A 298 -95.72 -87.89 -0.86
N GLU A 299 -95.66 -88.14 -2.17
CA GLU A 299 -95.83 -87.09 -3.19
C GLU A 299 -97.24 -86.43 -3.16
N LEU A 300 -98.28 -87.17 -2.74
CA LEU A 300 -99.63 -86.62 -2.56
C LEU A 300 -99.71 -85.71 -1.33
N MET A 301 -99.05 -86.08 -0.24
CA MET A 301 -98.95 -85.29 1.00
C MET A 301 -98.08 -84.03 0.79
N GLU A 302 -96.97 -84.12 0.06
CA GLU A 302 -96.10 -82.97 -0.26
C GLU A 302 -96.78 -81.91 -1.13
N LYS A 303 -97.78 -82.27 -1.96
CA LYS A 303 -98.59 -81.29 -2.69
C LYS A 303 -99.63 -80.57 -1.81
N GLN A 304 -100.03 -81.14 -0.68
CA GLN A 304 -100.98 -80.52 0.26
C GLN A 304 -100.27 -79.71 1.37
N LEU A 305 -98.97 -79.98 1.62
CA LEU A 305 -98.14 -79.34 2.64
C LEU A 305 -98.08 -77.80 2.54
N PRO A 306 -97.90 -77.17 1.36
CA PRO A 306 -97.77 -75.71 1.26
C PRO A 306 -99.05 -74.96 1.66
N ALA A 307 -100.23 -75.58 1.44
CA ALA A 307 -101.51 -74.99 1.82
C ALA A 307 -101.73 -75.05 3.34
N LEU A 308 -101.28 -76.13 3.99
CA LEU A 308 -101.34 -76.30 5.45
C LEU A 308 -100.28 -75.45 6.17
N GLU A 309 -99.08 -75.29 5.61
CA GLU A 309 -98.04 -74.40 6.14
C GLU A 309 -98.45 -72.93 6.09
N ALA A 310 -99.10 -72.49 5.00
CA ALA A 310 -99.66 -71.14 4.91
C ALA A 310 -100.77 -70.90 5.95
N GLN A 311 -101.58 -71.92 6.27
CA GLN A 311 -102.59 -71.83 7.32
C GLN A 311 -101.96 -71.79 8.73
N ASN A 312 -100.87 -72.54 8.95
CA ASN A 312 -100.15 -72.56 10.22
C ASN A 312 -99.36 -71.27 10.47
N GLN A 313 -98.73 -70.68 9.44
CA GLN A 313 -98.09 -69.37 9.54
C GLN A 313 -99.08 -68.27 9.92
N LYS A 314 -100.31 -68.34 9.39
CA LYS A 314 -101.37 -67.40 9.74
C LYS A 314 -101.78 -67.52 11.22
N LEU A 315 -101.96 -68.74 11.72
CA LEU A 315 -102.23 -69.01 13.15
C LEU A 315 -101.08 -68.60 14.07
N LEU A 316 -99.82 -68.82 13.67
CA LEU A 316 -98.65 -68.38 14.44
C LEU A 316 -98.55 -66.85 14.51
N SER A 317 -98.88 -66.14 13.42
CA SER A 317 -98.92 -64.67 13.44
C SER A 317 -100.03 -64.11 14.35
N GLU A 318 -101.18 -64.78 14.43
CA GLU A 318 -102.26 -64.40 15.36
C GLU A 318 -101.89 -64.70 16.83
N ILE A 319 -101.15 -65.78 17.10
CA ILE A 319 -100.64 -66.09 18.44
C ILE A 319 -99.59 -65.07 18.89
N ASP A 320 -98.67 -64.65 18.02
CA ASP A 320 -97.66 -63.64 18.38
C ASP A 320 -98.29 -62.28 18.68
N VAL A 321 -99.31 -61.86 17.93
CA VAL A 321 -100.06 -60.63 18.22
C VAL A 321 -100.72 -60.71 19.60
N ASN A 322 -101.43 -61.80 19.91
CA ASN A 322 -102.06 -62.00 21.22
C ASN A 322 -101.04 -62.08 22.37
N LYS A 323 -99.85 -62.65 22.11
CA LYS A 323 -98.77 -62.74 23.10
C LYS A 323 -98.20 -61.35 23.40
N THR A 324 -98.02 -60.49 22.40
CA THR A 324 -97.59 -59.10 22.60
C THR A 324 -98.61 -58.26 23.36
N GLU A 325 -99.91 -58.44 23.13
CA GLU A 325 -100.96 -57.72 23.88
C GLU A 325 -101.03 -58.17 25.34
N LEU A 326 -100.89 -59.47 25.61
CA LEU A 326 -100.88 -60.00 26.98
C LEU A 326 -99.65 -59.51 27.76
N GLN A 327 -98.49 -59.42 27.09
CA GLN A 327 -97.24 -58.96 27.70
C GLN A 327 -97.29 -57.46 28.03
N GLN A 328 -97.87 -56.63 27.16
CA GLN A 328 -98.10 -55.20 27.45
C GLN A 328 -99.07 -55.00 28.61
N SER A 329 -100.12 -55.82 28.72
CA SER A 329 -101.04 -55.77 29.87
C SER A 329 -100.37 -56.20 31.19
N ALA A 330 -99.47 -57.18 31.15
CA ALA A 330 -98.71 -57.64 32.31
C ALA A 330 -97.71 -56.57 32.79
N GLU A 331 -97.01 -55.91 31.86
CA GLU A 331 -96.08 -54.82 32.18
C GLU A 331 -96.80 -53.63 32.83
N GLN A 332 -97.97 -53.22 32.32
CA GLN A 332 -98.75 -52.13 32.93
C GLN A 332 -99.22 -52.45 34.36
N PHE A 333 -99.52 -53.72 34.65
CA PHE A 333 -99.88 -54.14 36.00
C PHE A 333 -98.66 -54.10 36.93
N GLN A 334 -97.50 -54.54 36.45
CA GLN A 334 -96.25 -54.52 37.21
C GLN A 334 -95.81 -53.08 37.54
N THR A 335 -95.91 -52.14 36.60
CA THR A 335 -95.53 -50.73 36.86
C THR A 335 -96.45 -50.06 37.88
N ARG A 336 -97.74 -50.44 37.92
CA ARG A 336 -98.69 -49.94 38.94
C ARG A 336 -98.39 -50.51 40.32
N LYS A 337 -97.98 -51.76 40.41
CA LYS A 337 -97.59 -52.39 41.67
C LYS A 337 -96.33 -51.73 42.26
N GLU A 338 -95.31 -51.51 41.44
CA GLU A 338 -94.06 -50.87 41.86
C GLU A 338 -94.27 -49.43 42.37
N LYS A 339 -95.15 -48.64 41.72
CA LYS A 339 -95.50 -47.30 42.23
C LYS A 339 -96.17 -47.32 43.60
N TYR A 340 -96.99 -48.33 43.87
CA TYR A 340 -97.66 -48.46 45.17
C TYR A 340 -96.67 -48.90 46.27
N ASP A 341 -95.73 -49.77 45.93
CA ASP A 341 -94.64 -50.18 46.84
C ASP A 341 -93.68 -49.01 47.15
N GLU A 342 -93.39 -48.15 46.16
CA GLU A 342 -92.64 -46.90 46.35
C GLU A 342 -93.34 -45.90 47.29
N GLU A 343 -94.67 -45.77 47.20
CA GLU A 343 -95.44 -44.90 48.10
C GLU A 343 -95.49 -45.46 49.54
N CYS A 344 -95.64 -46.78 49.71
CA CYS A 344 -95.53 -47.44 51.02
C CYS A 344 -94.14 -47.24 51.65
N GLN A 345 -93.06 -47.36 50.87
CA GLN A 345 -91.70 -47.11 51.35
C GLN A 345 -91.49 -45.64 51.74
N LYS A 346 -92.04 -44.68 50.98
CA LYS A 346 -91.95 -43.24 51.33
C LYS A 346 -92.64 -42.92 52.65
N PHE A 347 -93.82 -43.49 52.92
CA PHE A 347 -94.49 -43.30 54.21
C PHE A 347 -93.73 -43.97 55.36
N GLN A 348 -93.14 -45.14 55.13
CA GLN A 348 -92.31 -45.82 56.13
C GLN A 348 -91.05 -45.01 56.46
N GLN A 349 -90.36 -44.46 55.45
CA GLN A 349 -89.18 -43.62 55.67
C GLN A 349 -89.51 -42.31 56.40
N GLN A 350 -90.66 -41.67 56.13
CA GLN A 350 -91.08 -40.48 56.88
C GLN A 350 -91.35 -40.77 58.36
N ILE A 351 -91.83 -41.98 58.68
CA ILE A 351 -91.96 -42.44 60.08
C ILE A 351 -90.58 -42.63 60.71
N ASP A 352 -89.64 -43.23 59.99
CA ASP A 352 -88.28 -43.44 60.49
C ASP A 352 -87.52 -42.13 60.69
N VAL A 353 -87.66 -41.15 59.80
CA VAL A 353 -87.09 -39.79 59.97
C VAL A 353 -87.64 -39.10 61.23
N ARG A 354 -88.93 -39.28 61.56
CA ARG A 354 -89.50 -38.75 62.81
C ARG A 354 -89.04 -39.51 64.05
N LYS A 355 -88.66 -40.79 63.94
CA LYS A 355 -88.05 -41.58 65.02
C LYS A 355 -86.60 -41.20 65.27
N THR A 356 -85.80 -41.02 64.22
CA THR A 356 -84.39 -40.61 64.38
C THR A 356 -84.25 -39.17 64.82
N ALA A 357 -85.12 -38.25 64.41
CA ALA A 357 -85.16 -36.90 65.02
C ALA A 357 -85.39 -36.93 66.55
N LEU A 358 -86.11 -37.96 67.02
CA LEU A 358 -86.31 -38.23 68.46
C LEU A 358 -85.05 -38.84 69.11
N GLU A 359 -84.28 -39.65 68.39
CA GLU A 359 -82.97 -40.14 68.82
C GLU A 359 -81.89 -39.05 68.82
N GLU A 360 -81.91 -38.12 67.88
CA GLU A 360 -81.04 -36.94 67.85
C GLU A 360 -81.31 -36.05 69.06
N GLN A 361 -82.58 -35.91 69.46
CA GLN A 361 -82.95 -35.21 70.70
C GLN A 361 -82.41 -35.94 71.95
N LYS A 362 -82.27 -37.27 71.90
CA LYS A 362 -81.69 -38.11 72.96
C LYS A 362 -80.16 -38.08 72.98
N ARG A 363 -79.49 -38.02 71.81
CA ARG A 363 -78.03 -37.91 71.72
C ARG A 363 -77.52 -36.50 72.00
N ALA A 364 -78.29 -35.45 71.72
CA ALA A 364 -77.98 -34.11 72.23
C ALA A 364 -77.94 -34.10 73.77
N GLU A 365 -78.66 -35.02 74.42
CA GLU A 365 -78.60 -35.26 75.87
C GLU A 365 -77.29 -35.99 76.28
N GLU A 366 -76.79 -36.92 75.45
CA GLU A 366 -75.46 -37.57 75.62
C GLU A 366 -74.29 -36.64 75.28
N GLU A 367 -74.44 -35.75 74.31
CA GLU A 367 -73.51 -34.66 73.99
C GLU A 367 -73.34 -33.72 75.18
N ARG A 368 -74.42 -33.53 75.96
CA ARG A 368 -74.37 -32.88 77.28
C ARG A 368 -73.58 -33.69 78.32
N SER A 369 -73.56 -35.01 78.20
CA SER A 369 -72.84 -35.92 79.11
C SER A 369 -71.37 -36.18 78.73
N LYS A 370 -70.94 -35.90 77.49
CA LYS A 370 -69.53 -36.07 77.04
C LYS A 370 -68.80 -34.79 76.71
N ASN A 371 -69.48 -33.65 76.56
CA ASN A 371 -68.82 -32.37 76.81
C ASN A 371 -68.19 -32.32 78.22
N LEU A 372 -68.73 -33.10 79.18
CA LEU A 372 -68.10 -33.44 80.46
C LEU A 372 -66.78 -34.24 80.32
N GLU A 373 -66.56 -35.01 79.24
CA GLU A 373 -65.30 -35.72 78.90
C GLU A 373 -64.36 -34.92 77.97
N MET A 374 -64.86 -34.05 77.09
CA MET A 374 -64.02 -33.08 76.36
C MET A 374 -63.23 -32.21 77.35
N LEU A 375 -63.81 -31.90 78.50
CA LEU A 375 -63.09 -31.31 79.63
C LEU A 375 -61.93 -32.17 80.17
N GLN A 376 -61.90 -33.47 79.88
CA GLN A 376 -60.99 -34.44 80.48
C GLN A 376 -59.78 -34.82 79.60
N ARG A 377 -59.73 -34.50 78.29
CA ARG A 377 -58.60 -34.91 77.42
C ARG A 377 -57.96 -33.85 76.53
N GLN A 378 -58.57 -32.68 76.35
CA GLN A 378 -57.74 -31.49 76.05
C GLN A 378 -56.67 -31.27 77.15
N ILE A 379 -56.82 -31.95 78.30
CA ILE A 379 -55.81 -32.29 79.31
C ILE A 379 -54.53 -32.96 78.75
N GLU A 380 -54.56 -33.68 77.61
CA GLU A 380 -53.43 -34.51 77.15
C GLU A 380 -52.73 -33.95 75.89
N GLU A 381 -53.43 -33.56 74.81
CA GLU A 381 -52.79 -33.19 73.52
C GLU A 381 -52.21 -31.76 73.43
N GLN A 382 -52.41 -31.00 74.50
CA GLN A 382 -51.46 -29.99 74.95
C GLN A 382 -49.98 -30.42 74.83
N GLU A 383 -49.68 -31.70 74.62
CA GLU A 383 -48.32 -32.21 74.47
C GLU A 383 -47.69 -32.09 73.07
N ALA A 384 -48.40 -32.31 71.96
CA ALA A 384 -47.68 -33.05 70.91
C ALA A 384 -47.21 -32.28 69.68
N MET A 385 -47.96 -31.24 69.24
CA MET A 385 -47.31 -30.11 68.57
C MET A 385 -46.36 -30.60 67.46
N GLY A 386 -46.91 -31.57 66.70
CA GLY A 386 -46.30 -32.71 66.01
C GLY A 386 -45.45 -32.35 64.82
N LYS A 387 -44.67 -31.31 64.99
CA LYS A 387 -43.36 -31.26 64.41
C LYS A 387 -43.32 -30.93 62.95
N VAL A 388 -44.42 -30.48 62.32
CA VAL A 388 -44.24 -29.37 61.34
C VAL A 388 -43.33 -29.82 60.17
N ILE A 389 -43.35 -31.13 59.92
CA ILE A 389 -42.13 -31.84 59.52
C ILE A 389 -42.03 -31.92 58.01
N GLU A 390 -43.16 -32.12 57.35
CA GLU A 390 -43.19 -32.68 56.00
C GLU A 390 -42.49 -31.86 54.90
N GLU A 391 -42.92 -30.61 54.85
CA GLU A 391 -43.55 -30.15 53.61
C GLU A 391 -42.60 -29.59 52.56
N MET A 392 -41.34 -29.40 52.87
CA MET A 392 -40.52 -28.58 52.00
C MET A 392 -39.86 -29.35 50.85
N LEU A 393 -40.51 -30.34 50.24
CA LEU A 393 -39.92 -31.16 49.18
C LEU A 393 -40.12 -30.67 47.73
N VAL A 394 -40.19 -29.35 47.55
CA VAL A 394 -39.27 -28.66 46.61
C VAL A 394 -39.20 -29.22 45.17
N ALA A 395 -40.33 -29.62 44.61
CA ALA A 395 -40.44 -29.99 43.20
C ALA A 395 -40.21 -28.78 42.27
N LEU A 396 -39.02 -28.69 41.69
CA LEU A 396 -38.65 -27.84 40.55
C LEU A 396 -37.83 -28.72 39.59
N GLY A 397 -38.11 -28.84 38.30
CA GLY A 397 -38.79 -27.93 37.40
C GLY A 397 -37.95 -27.82 36.12
N LYS A 398 -38.51 -28.35 35.01
CA LYS A 398 -38.13 -28.25 33.58
C LYS A 398 -37.04 -27.21 33.18
N ASN A 399 -36.01 -27.65 32.45
CA ASN A 399 -35.34 -26.91 31.38
C ASN A 399 -34.61 -27.87 30.43
#